data_AF-A0A453Q6T2-F1
#
_entry.id   AF-A0A453Q6T2-F1
#
_cell.length_a   1.000
_cell.length_b   1.000
_cell.length_c   1.000
_cell.angle_alpha   90.00
_cell.angle_beta   90.00
_cell.angle_gamma   90.00
#
_symmetry.space_group_name_H-M   'P 1'
#
loop_
_entity.id
_entity.type
_entity.pdbx_description
1 polymer ?
#
loop_
_entity_poly.entity_id
_entity_poly.type
_entity_poly.pdbx_seq_one_letter_code
_entity_poly.pdbx_strand_id
1 'polypeptide(L)'
;QAMLVDMASEHRSLVPVIADFINRLLACTTHRWVGEQLLRTFDECLLPRLEPGYQLASYYPLFEKIAQNEAVPQLRLIELLTKQMVCLAKKHDPDTELKSWSQGSKVVGICRIMLKHHHSSHIFLPLTHLLVRTIESFPDLEIRDHARICLRMLSCIPGKKLRNLMGIGEQPTPSHPGSMFDDPSERPAQDPSSMPALASYIHLERVVPLVVKQSWALTLPNFSVQSRASGHIISIQDVSVTPPEQEKPPQPTIERIGYTQEALRVMDSKGAETLEILRRHFSCIPDYLHSSGGLKVKIHCTFRFDSEPFNRAWVSDSPVPSSEGEDELPALYAVTITLSSSAQFGKIPSCHVPFLLGEPPASGVDIVPVDNCHQEESSYRASVMIELEPREPSPGLIDVEIAANTENCQVICGSLKPITVGIEDMFLKASVPPDTPKDGTAEYYQDLFHALWEACNSSSNTGRETFPLSGGKGLVAISGTRSVKLLEVTPKVLIGALEKYLAPFVVSVAGRSLITILRGNGLIENVVWEESDSDAAVGADALVPYSMENNLQLQHIDDDEIGIGAQRFAHLSKRDMGVMRVLIFLPPRYHLLFSMEVGYASTLVRIRTDHWPCLAYVDEYLEALLQ
;
A
#
# COMPACT_ATOMS: atom_id res chain seq x y z
N GLN A 1 -36.51 -1.62 30.77
CA GLN A 1 -35.63 -0.86 29.85
C GLN A 1 -35.34 0.53 30.40
N ALA A 2 -36.34 1.39 30.62
CA ALA A 2 -36.16 2.74 31.22
C ALA A 2 -35.36 2.72 32.54
N MET A 3 -35.70 1.84 33.49
CA MET A 3 -34.96 1.69 34.75
C MET A 3 -33.46 1.34 34.56
N LEU A 4 -33.10 0.57 33.52
CA LEU A 4 -31.70 0.25 33.23
C LEU A 4 -30.95 1.45 32.63
N VAL A 5 -31.64 2.30 31.86
CA VAL A 5 -31.09 3.56 31.35
C VAL A 5 -30.86 4.54 32.50
N ASP A 6 -31.82 4.66 33.42
CA ASP A 6 -31.70 5.52 34.59
C ASP A 6 -30.57 5.06 35.51
N MET A 7 -30.51 3.76 35.83
CA MET A 7 -29.40 3.19 36.61
C MET A 7 -28.04 3.36 35.91
N ALA A 8 -27.95 3.21 34.58
CA ALA A 8 -26.72 3.47 33.85
C ALA A 8 -26.31 4.95 33.84
N SER A 9 -27.28 5.86 33.90
CA SER A 9 -27.03 7.30 33.98
C SER A 9 -26.60 7.75 35.38
N GLU A 10 -27.19 7.17 36.44
CA GLU A 10 -26.94 7.53 37.84
C GLU A 10 -25.73 6.79 38.44
N HIS A 11 -25.46 5.56 37.99
CA HIS A 11 -24.45 4.68 38.58
C HIS A 11 -23.51 4.11 37.51
N ARG A 12 -22.43 4.85 37.22
CA ARG A 12 -21.41 4.50 36.20
C ARG A 12 -20.72 3.16 36.40
N SER A 13 -20.58 2.72 37.65
CA SER A 13 -19.97 1.43 37.99
C SER A 13 -20.81 0.23 37.53
N LEU A 14 -22.11 0.43 37.27
CA LEU A 14 -23.01 -0.62 36.78
C LEU A 14 -22.93 -0.80 35.26
N VAL A 15 -22.33 0.13 34.52
CA VAL A 15 -22.31 0.11 33.05
C VAL A 15 -21.61 -1.15 32.48
N PRO A 16 -20.46 -1.61 33.00
CA PRO A 16 -19.85 -2.87 32.55
C PRO A 16 -20.73 -4.10 32.84
N VAL A 17 -21.44 -4.10 33.97
CA VAL A 17 -22.36 -5.20 34.34
C VAL A 17 -23.58 -5.23 33.40
N ILE A 18 -24.11 -4.05 33.08
CA ILE A 18 -25.20 -3.91 32.10
C ILE A 18 -24.73 -4.35 30.71
N ALA A 19 -23.50 -4.01 30.31
CA ALA A 19 -22.94 -4.45 29.04
C ALA A 19 -22.76 -5.99 28.99
N ASP A 20 -22.29 -6.63 30.07
CA ASP A 20 -22.19 -8.10 30.14
C ASP A 20 -23.58 -8.77 30.10
N PHE A 21 -24.56 -8.19 30.79
CA PHE A 21 -25.93 -8.66 30.74
C PHE A 21 -26.50 -8.61 29.31
N ILE A 22 -26.26 -7.53 28.56
CA ILE A 22 -26.67 -7.41 27.16
C ILE A 22 -25.94 -8.45 26.30
N ASN A 23 -24.65 -8.71 26.52
CA ASN A 23 -23.91 -9.74 25.77
C ASN A 23 -24.55 -11.12 25.93
N ARG A 24 -24.95 -11.50 27.15
CA ARG A 24 -25.63 -12.78 27.42
C ARG A 24 -26.96 -12.89 26.69
N LEU A 25 -27.71 -11.78 26.58
CA LEU A 25 -28.95 -11.74 25.81
C LEU A 25 -28.70 -11.87 24.31
N LEU A 26 -27.68 -11.19 23.78
CA LEU A 26 -27.33 -11.25 22.35
C LEU A 26 -26.77 -12.62 21.92
N ALA A 27 -26.07 -13.33 22.82
CA ALA A 27 -25.55 -14.68 22.59
C ALA A 27 -26.66 -15.75 22.54
N CYS A 28 -27.83 -15.46 23.11
CA CYS A 28 -28.95 -16.39 23.17
C CYS A 28 -29.91 -16.15 22.00
N THR A 29 -30.10 -17.13 21.11
CA THR A 29 -30.95 -16.99 19.91
C THR A 29 -32.41 -16.62 20.22
N THR A 30 -32.94 -17.05 21.38
CA THR A 30 -34.31 -16.72 21.81
C THR A 30 -34.45 -15.33 22.41
N HIS A 31 -33.38 -14.78 23.01
CA HIS A 31 -33.40 -13.48 23.70
C HIS A 31 -32.66 -12.37 22.95
N ARG A 32 -32.06 -12.69 21.79
CA ARG A 32 -31.32 -11.74 20.95
C ARG A 32 -32.12 -10.49 20.63
N TRP A 33 -33.40 -10.64 20.29
CA TRP A 33 -34.30 -9.51 20.02
C TRP A 33 -34.42 -8.56 21.22
N VAL A 34 -34.50 -9.10 22.45
CA VAL A 34 -34.56 -8.29 23.68
C VAL A 34 -33.25 -7.53 23.89
N GLY A 35 -32.11 -8.15 23.62
CA GLY A 35 -30.79 -7.50 23.66
C GLY A 35 -30.66 -6.37 22.64
N GLU A 36 -31.13 -6.58 21.41
CA GLU A 36 -31.16 -5.57 20.34
C GLU A 36 -32.08 -4.39 20.70
N GLN A 37 -33.28 -4.65 21.24
CA GLN A 37 -34.18 -3.59 21.72
C GLN A 37 -33.59 -2.81 22.90
N LEU A 38 -32.86 -3.48 23.80
CA LEU A 38 -32.16 -2.81 24.89
C LEU A 38 -31.11 -1.83 24.34
N LEU A 39 -30.27 -2.27 23.39
CA LEU A 39 -29.25 -1.43 22.77
C LEU A 39 -29.86 -0.22 22.04
N ARG A 40 -30.98 -0.39 21.34
CA ARG A 40 -31.73 0.74 20.76
C ARG A 40 -32.21 1.71 21.81
N THR A 41 -32.72 1.22 22.94
CA THR A 41 -33.15 2.10 24.04
C THR A 41 -31.96 2.87 24.64
N PHE A 42 -30.78 2.26 24.72
CA PHE A 42 -29.55 2.94 25.15
C PHE A 42 -29.08 4.00 24.14
N ASP A 43 -29.11 3.69 22.84
CA ASP A 43 -28.84 4.68 21.78
C ASP A 43 -29.83 5.86 21.86
N GLU A 44 -31.12 5.57 22.05
CA GLU A 44 -32.17 6.57 22.01
C GLU A 44 -32.26 7.45 23.25
N CYS A 45 -32.13 6.87 24.44
CA CYS A 45 -32.42 7.53 25.71
C CYS A 45 -31.18 7.80 26.57
N LEU A 46 -30.09 7.03 26.44
CA LEU A 46 -28.88 7.24 27.23
C LEU A 46 -27.89 8.17 26.52
N LEU A 47 -27.55 7.92 25.25
CA LEU A 47 -26.51 8.69 24.55
C LEU A 47 -26.75 10.21 24.56
N PRO A 48 -27.98 10.74 24.37
CA PRO A 48 -28.22 12.18 24.44
C PRO A 48 -28.03 12.80 25.83
N ARG A 49 -28.05 11.99 26.91
CA ARG A 49 -27.86 12.44 28.30
C ARG A 49 -26.39 12.46 28.71
N LEU A 50 -25.48 11.93 27.89
CA LEU A 50 -24.06 11.83 28.23
C LEU A 50 -23.30 13.08 27.78
N GLU A 51 -22.52 13.66 28.69
CA GLU A 51 -21.65 14.79 28.39
C GLU A 51 -20.23 14.32 28.01
N PRO A 52 -19.58 14.96 27.01
CA PRO A 52 -18.19 14.69 26.65
C PRO A 52 -17.20 15.03 27.77
N GLY A 53 -16.27 14.12 28.05
CA GLY A 53 -15.19 14.30 29.03
C GLY A 53 -14.57 12.98 29.47
N TYR A 54 -13.61 13.03 30.40
CA TYR A 54 -12.89 11.83 30.85
C TYR A 54 -13.77 10.78 31.52
N GLN A 55 -14.94 11.19 32.02
CA GLN A 55 -15.92 10.30 32.67
C GLN A 55 -16.66 9.40 31.68
N LEU A 56 -16.56 9.69 30.37
CA LEU A 56 -17.19 8.90 29.32
C LEU A 56 -16.54 7.51 29.16
N ALA A 57 -15.32 7.32 29.67
CA ALA A 57 -14.60 6.06 29.59
C ALA A 57 -15.36 4.87 30.23
N SER A 58 -16.20 5.10 31.24
CA SER A 58 -17.02 4.03 31.85
C SER A 58 -18.08 3.46 30.90
N TYR A 59 -18.42 4.19 29.83
CA TYR A 59 -19.46 3.82 28.87
C TYR A 59 -18.91 3.16 27.60
N TYR A 60 -17.59 3.13 27.39
CA TYR A 60 -16.97 2.49 26.23
C TYR A 60 -17.35 1.02 26.03
N PRO A 61 -17.45 0.17 27.07
CA PRO A 61 -17.92 -1.20 26.89
C PRO A 61 -19.32 -1.27 26.28
N LEU A 62 -20.20 -0.31 26.58
CA LEU A 62 -21.54 -0.23 25.99
C LEU A 62 -21.47 0.29 24.55
N PHE A 63 -20.61 1.27 24.27
CA PHE A 63 -20.43 1.83 22.93
C PHE A 63 -19.87 0.82 21.93
N GLU A 64 -18.90 0.00 22.35
CA GLU A 64 -18.38 -1.10 21.54
C GLU A 64 -19.51 -2.08 21.15
N LYS A 65 -20.50 -2.30 22.03
CA LYS A 65 -21.66 -3.17 21.74
C LYS A 65 -22.69 -2.53 20.83
N ILE A 66 -22.92 -1.23 20.96
CA ILE A 66 -23.74 -0.49 20.00
C ILE A 66 -23.06 -0.55 18.62
N ALA A 67 -21.75 -0.34 18.54
CA ALA A 67 -20.96 -0.37 17.30
C ALA A 67 -20.79 -1.77 16.67
N GLN A 68 -20.97 -2.85 17.43
CA GLN A 68 -20.97 -4.22 16.90
C GLN A 68 -22.31 -4.61 16.27
N ASN A 69 -23.40 -3.91 16.62
CA ASN A 69 -24.75 -4.35 16.31
C ASN A 69 -25.33 -3.64 15.07
N GLU A 70 -25.43 -4.38 13.96
CA GLU A 70 -25.95 -3.88 12.68
C GLU A 70 -27.40 -3.34 12.76
N ALA A 71 -28.20 -3.77 13.75
CA ALA A 71 -29.60 -3.38 13.88
C ALA A 71 -29.82 -2.04 14.63
N VAL A 72 -28.77 -1.45 15.21
CA VAL A 72 -28.83 -0.21 16.01
C VAL A 72 -28.29 0.96 15.17
N PRO A 73 -28.98 2.12 15.15
CA PRO A 73 -28.47 3.33 14.50
C PRO A 73 -27.13 3.77 15.10
N GLN A 74 -26.17 4.18 14.26
CA GLN A 74 -24.82 4.56 14.72
C GLN A 74 -24.60 6.08 14.78
N LEU A 75 -25.50 6.88 14.21
CA LEU A 75 -25.31 8.31 14.01
C LEU A 75 -25.09 9.07 15.34
N ARG A 76 -25.91 8.79 16.37
CA ARG A 76 -25.82 9.46 17.68
C ARG A 76 -24.53 9.12 18.40
N LEU A 77 -24.10 7.86 18.30
CA LEU A 77 -22.82 7.41 18.86
C LEU A 77 -21.65 8.14 18.17
N ILE A 78 -21.66 8.24 16.84
CA ILE A 78 -20.61 8.94 16.09
C ILE A 78 -20.56 10.44 16.44
N GLU A 79 -21.71 11.10 16.58
CA GLU A 79 -21.78 12.49 17.01
C GLU A 79 -21.21 12.69 18.43
N LEU A 80 -21.55 11.80 19.37
CA LEU A 80 -21.02 11.83 20.73
C LEU A 80 -19.49 11.63 20.74
N LEU A 81 -18.99 10.64 19.98
CA LEU A 81 -17.55 10.38 19.85
C LEU A 81 -16.81 11.56 19.18
N THR A 82 -17.42 12.22 18.19
CA THR A 82 -16.86 13.42 17.56
C THR A 82 -16.71 14.55 18.58
N LYS A 83 -17.75 14.79 19.39
CA LYS A 83 -17.71 15.78 20.49
C LYS A 83 -16.67 15.40 21.56
N GLN A 84 -16.51 14.09 21.82
CA GLN A 84 -15.49 13.57 22.74
C GLN A 84 -14.07 13.87 22.26
N MET A 85 -13.75 13.59 20.99
CA MET A 85 -12.40 13.86 20.44
C MET A 85 -12.03 15.34 20.52
N VAL A 86 -12.99 16.22 20.22
CA VAL A 86 -12.81 17.68 20.37
C VAL A 86 -12.61 18.07 21.84
N CYS A 87 -13.35 17.46 22.77
CA CYS A 87 -13.18 17.72 24.20
C CYS A 87 -11.82 17.25 24.73
N LEU A 88 -11.34 16.08 24.30
CA LEU A 88 -10.03 15.54 24.68
C LEU A 88 -8.89 16.41 24.14
N ALA A 89 -8.98 16.82 22.88
CA ALA A 89 -8.01 17.73 22.27
C ALA A 89 -7.90 19.07 23.01
N LYS A 90 -9.03 19.65 23.45
CA LYS A 90 -9.06 20.91 24.21
C LYS A 90 -8.55 20.81 25.64
N LYS A 91 -8.71 19.64 26.27
CA LYS A 91 -8.30 19.37 27.66
C LYS A 91 -6.92 18.72 27.76
N HIS A 92 -6.16 18.71 26.67
CA HIS A 92 -4.84 18.12 26.60
C HIS A 92 -3.82 19.02 27.30
N ASP A 93 -3.30 18.51 28.42
CA ASP A 93 -2.26 19.13 29.25
C ASP A 93 -1.21 18.04 29.59
N PRO A 94 0.07 18.37 29.86
CA PRO A 94 1.10 17.37 30.17
C PRO A 94 0.71 16.36 31.27
N ASP A 95 -0.07 16.79 32.26
CA ASP A 95 -0.55 15.93 33.36
C ASP A 95 -1.72 15.00 32.95
N THR A 96 -2.32 15.22 31.77
CA THR A 96 -3.50 14.51 31.27
C THR A 96 -3.27 13.78 29.95
N GLU A 97 -2.06 13.84 29.40
CA GLU A 97 -1.63 13.23 28.14
C GLU A 97 -2.01 11.75 28.04
N LEU A 98 -1.63 10.93 29.03
CA LEU A 98 -1.97 9.50 29.10
C LEU A 98 -3.49 9.22 29.11
N LYS A 99 -4.29 10.09 29.74
CA LYS A 99 -5.75 9.94 29.81
C LYS A 99 -6.42 10.33 28.49
N SER A 100 -5.94 11.40 27.86
CA SER A 100 -6.39 11.81 26.53
C SER A 100 -6.01 10.77 25.49
N TRP A 101 -4.79 10.26 25.55
CA TRP A 101 -4.29 9.21 24.66
C TRP A 101 -5.12 7.92 24.78
N SER A 102 -5.26 7.39 25.99
CA SER A 102 -6.01 6.13 26.20
C SER A 102 -7.46 6.23 25.76
N GLN A 103 -8.12 7.38 25.97
CA GLN A 103 -9.49 7.58 25.51
C GLN A 103 -9.59 7.80 23.99
N GLY A 104 -8.68 8.56 23.39
CA GLY A 104 -8.63 8.74 21.95
C GLY A 104 -8.38 7.43 21.21
N SER A 105 -7.46 6.59 21.72
CA SER A 105 -7.22 5.24 21.22
C SER A 105 -8.48 4.37 21.28
N LYS A 106 -9.25 4.44 22.37
CA LYS A 106 -10.54 3.74 22.49
C LYS A 106 -11.59 4.23 21.49
N VAL A 107 -11.68 5.53 21.24
CA VAL A 107 -12.60 6.08 20.23
C VAL A 107 -12.24 5.55 18.83
N VAL A 108 -10.96 5.57 18.45
CA VAL A 108 -10.52 5.04 17.16
C VAL A 108 -10.75 3.52 17.07
N GLY A 109 -10.57 2.80 18.17
CA GLY A 109 -10.94 1.38 18.28
C GLY A 109 -12.43 1.13 18.00
N ILE A 110 -13.32 1.97 18.54
CA ILE A 110 -14.77 1.90 18.25
C ILE A 110 -15.04 2.20 16.77
N CYS A 111 -14.37 3.19 16.17
CA CYS A 111 -14.48 3.44 14.73
C CYS A 111 -14.09 2.20 13.91
N ARG A 112 -13.01 1.50 14.30
CA ARG A 112 -12.59 0.25 13.66
C ARG A 112 -13.63 -0.86 13.80
N ILE A 113 -14.29 -0.98 14.95
CA ILE A 113 -15.42 -1.90 15.13
C ILE A 113 -16.57 -1.54 14.18
N MET A 114 -16.91 -0.26 14.07
CA MET A 114 -17.95 0.20 13.13
C MET A 114 -17.62 -0.17 11.68
N LEU A 115 -16.36 0.02 11.27
CA LEU A 115 -15.86 -0.38 9.94
C LEU A 115 -15.97 -1.90 9.68
N LYS A 116 -15.78 -2.73 10.72
CA LYS A 116 -15.88 -4.19 10.62
C LYS A 116 -17.33 -4.68 10.45
N HIS A 117 -18.26 -4.06 11.17
CA HIS A 117 -19.64 -4.55 11.28
C HIS A 117 -20.63 -3.79 10.37
N HIS A 118 -20.44 -2.49 10.15
CA HIS A 118 -21.39 -1.67 9.41
C HIS A 118 -20.91 -1.37 7.98
N HIS A 119 -21.79 -1.63 7.01
CA HIS A 119 -21.48 -1.53 5.57
C HIS A 119 -22.40 -0.54 4.84
N SER A 120 -23.20 0.21 5.61
CA SER A 120 -24.16 1.15 5.08
C SER A 120 -23.47 2.45 4.69
N SER A 121 -23.77 2.97 3.50
CA SER A 121 -23.34 4.31 3.06
C SER A 121 -23.74 5.40 4.04
N HIS A 122 -24.80 5.19 4.83
CA HIS A 122 -25.29 6.13 5.83
C HIS A 122 -24.31 6.38 6.98
N ILE A 123 -23.39 5.47 7.27
CA ILE A 123 -22.39 5.61 8.35
C ILE A 123 -21.08 6.21 7.82
N PHE A 124 -20.86 6.14 6.51
CA PHE A 124 -19.63 6.56 5.85
C PHE A 124 -19.33 8.05 6.07
N LEU A 125 -20.30 8.92 5.78
CA LEU A 125 -20.11 10.36 5.87
C LEU A 125 -19.90 10.83 7.32
N PRO A 126 -20.73 10.43 8.31
CA PRO A 126 -20.49 10.78 9.71
C PRO A 126 -19.16 10.26 10.26
N LEU A 127 -18.77 9.03 9.90
CA LEU A 127 -17.53 8.41 10.36
C LEU A 127 -16.30 9.08 9.75
N THR A 128 -16.35 9.43 8.45
CA THR A 128 -15.32 10.24 7.78
C THR A 128 -15.14 11.57 8.48
N HIS A 129 -16.23 12.28 8.80
CA HIS A 129 -16.15 13.56 9.50
C HIS A 129 -15.51 13.43 10.89
N LEU A 130 -15.84 12.38 11.66
CA LEU A 130 -15.17 12.10 12.94
C LEU A 130 -13.65 11.89 12.76
N LEU A 131 -13.27 11.06 11.79
CA LEU A 131 -11.87 10.71 11.55
C LEU A 131 -11.06 11.91 11.05
N VAL A 132 -11.57 12.67 10.06
CA VAL A 132 -10.94 13.91 9.59
C VAL A 132 -10.76 14.89 10.73
N ARG A 133 -11.81 15.10 11.54
CA ARG A 133 -11.72 16.02 12.69
C ARG A 133 -10.71 15.58 13.74
N THR A 134 -10.56 14.26 13.95
CA THR A 134 -9.50 13.70 14.80
C THR A 134 -8.12 13.99 14.22
N ILE A 135 -7.94 13.80 12.92
CA ILE A 135 -6.70 14.06 12.21
C ILE A 135 -6.34 15.55 12.27
N GLU A 136 -7.30 16.46 12.24
CA GLU A 136 -7.02 17.89 12.25
C GLU A 136 -6.73 18.43 13.66
N SER A 137 -7.46 17.94 14.67
CA SER A 137 -7.53 18.62 15.98
C SER A 137 -6.85 17.88 17.13
N PHE A 138 -6.57 16.58 17.03
CA PHE A 138 -5.99 15.82 18.14
C PHE A 138 -4.47 16.09 18.26
N PRO A 139 -3.92 16.34 19.45
CA PRO A 139 -2.50 16.71 19.62
C PRO A 139 -1.54 15.52 19.49
N ASP A 140 -1.95 14.34 19.95
CA ASP A 140 -1.15 13.12 19.90
C ASP A 140 -1.03 12.57 18.47
N LEU A 141 0.21 12.29 18.05
CA LEU A 141 0.52 11.88 16.68
C LEU A 141 0.01 10.46 16.37
N GLU A 142 0.12 9.54 17.34
CA GLU A 142 -0.30 8.15 17.17
C GLU A 142 -1.81 8.06 16.90
N ILE A 143 -2.63 8.80 17.64
CA ILE A 143 -4.09 8.81 17.46
C ILE A 143 -4.49 9.40 16.10
N ARG A 144 -3.81 10.47 15.66
CA ARG A 144 -4.03 11.04 14.32
C ARG A 144 -3.69 10.02 13.24
N ASP A 145 -2.61 9.26 13.41
CA ASP A 145 -2.19 8.24 12.45
C ASP A 145 -3.17 7.07 12.40
N HIS A 146 -3.64 6.59 13.55
CA HIS A 146 -4.69 5.56 13.60
C HIS A 146 -5.99 6.03 12.93
N ALA A 147 -6.36 7.30 13.10
CA ALA A 147 -7.51 7.89 12.43
C ALA A 147 -7.30 7.98 10.90
N ARG A 148 -6.11 8.35 10.43
CA ARG A 148 -5.74 8.34 8.99
C ARG A 148 -5.87 6.94 8.39
N ILE A 149 -5.38 5.93 9.09
CA ILE A 149 -5.49 4.53 8.65
C ILE A 149 -6.96 4.13 8.52
N CYS A 150 -7.78 4.42 9.52
CA CYS A 150 -9.22 4.13 9.47
C CYS A 150 -9.92 4.87 8.32
N LEU A 151 -9.53 6.13 8.05
CA LEU A 151 -10.08 6.93 6.96
C LEU A 151 -9.69 6.35 5.59
N ARG A 152 -8.44 5.88 5.43
CA ARG A 152 -7.98 5.20 4.22
C ARG A 152 -8.66 3.86 4.01
N MET A 153 -8.83 3.07 5.07
CA MET A 153 -9.59 1.82 5.00
C MET A 153 -11.03 2.06 4.55
N LEU A 154 -11.66 3.14 5.03
CA LEU A 154 -13.00 3.55 4.65
C LEU A 154 -13.05 3.99 3.16
N SER A 155 -12.13 4.84 2.72
CA SER A 155 -12.13 5.39 1.35
C SER A 155 -11.63 4.43 0.25
N CYS A 156 -10.69 3.54 0.58
CA CYS A 156 -9.94 2.76 -0.43
C CYS A 156 -10.33 1.27 -0.49
N ILE A 157 -11.05 0.72 0.49
CA ILE A 157 -11.37 -0.71 0.55
C ILE A 157 -12.89 -0.94 0.36
N PRO A 158 -13.32 -1.72 -0.65
CA PRO A 158 -14.73 -2.11 -0.79
C PRO A 158 -15.21 -2.88 0.44
N GLY A 159 -16.34 -2.49 1.05
CA GLY A 159 -16.76 -2.97 2.38
C GLY A 159 -16.81 -4.50 2.57
N LYS A 160 -17.12 -5.28 1.53
CA LYS A 160 -17.09 -6.76 1.60
C LYS A 160 -15.67 -7.33 1.77
N LYS A 161 -14.64 -6.67 1.22
CA LYS A 161 -13.23 -7.05 1.36
C LYS A 161 -12.65 -6.61 2.72
N LEU A 162 -13.11 -5.48 3.24
CA LEU A 162 -12.74 -4.96 4.56
C LEU A 162 -13.06 -5.96 5.69
N ARG A 163 -14.23 -6.62 5.62
CA ARG A 163 -14.66 -7.65 6.57
C ARG A 163 -13.71 -8.86 6.61
N ASN A 164 -13.25 -9.32 5.45
CA ASN A 164 -12.32 -10.46 5.36
C ASN A 164 -10.94 -10.07 5.90
N LEU A 165 -10.47 -8.85 5.64
CA LEU A 165 -9.20 -8.32 6.14
C LEU A 165 -9.18 -8.20 7.67
N MET A 166 -10.32 -7.86 8.28
CA MET A 166 -10.44 -7.68 9.73
C MET A 166 -10.93 -8.92 10.49
N GLY A 167 -11.30 -9.99 9.79
CA GLY A 167 -11.75 -11.27 10.36
C GLY A 167 -10.65 -12.32 10.53
N ILE A 168 -9.52 -12.19 9.82
CA ILE A 168 -8.44 -13.20 9.79
C ILE A 168 -7.57 -13.20 11.07
N GLY A 169 -7.72 -12.21 11.96
CA GLY A 169 -6.95 -12.10 13.21
C GLY A 169 -7.56 -12.76 14.46
N GLU A 170 -8.72 -13.41 14.40
CA GLU A 170 -9.41 -13.95 15.58
C GLU A 170 -9.63 -15.48 15.47
N GLN A 171 -8.57 -16.27 15.66
CA GLN A 171 -8.69 -17.64 16.16
C GLN A 171 -8.20 -17.66 17.62
N PRO A 172 -9.02 -18.11 18.59
CA PRO A 172 -8.65 -18.09 20.00
C PRO A 172 -7.72 -19.27 20.31
N THR A 173 -6.42 -19.02 20.43
CA THR A 173 -5.55 -19.93 21.17
C THR A 173 -5.65 -19.59 22.66
N PRO A 174 -5.92 -20.57 23.56
CA PRO A 174 -6.06 -20.29 24.97
C PRO A 174 -4.66 -20.25 25.62
N SER A 175 -4.07 -19.07 25.75
CA SER A 175 -3.11 -18.74 26.82
C SER A 175 -2.66 -17.27 26.76
N HIS A 176 -2.95 -16.56 27.85
CA HIS A 176 -2.42 -15.26 28.32
C HIS A 176 -2.80 -13.95 27.58
N PRO A 177 -3.21 -12.90 28.33
CA PRO A 177 -3.44 -11.56 27.79
C PRO A 177 -2.09 -10.82 27.73
N GLY A 178 -1.58 -10.58 26.53
CA GLY A 178 -0.35 -9.82 26.32
C GLY A 178 -0.22 -9.40 24.87
N SER A 179 -0.01 -8.09 24.69
CA SER A 179 0.67 -7.41 23.57
C SER A 179 0.68 -8.09 22.19
N MET A 180 -0.02 -7.50 21.23
CA MET A 180 0.13 -7.79 19.79
C MET A 180 1.27 -6.99 19.13
N PHE A 181 2.23 -6.50 19.94
CA PHE A 181 3.49 -5.98 19.46
C PHE A 181 4.58 -6.94 19.92
N ASP A 182 5.22 -7.60 18.95
CA ASP A 182 6.55 -8.16 19.16
C ASP A 182 7.45 -7.00 19.63
N ASP A 183 7.90 -7.11 20.87
CA ASP A 183 9.02 -6.32 21.39
C ASP A 183 10.23 -6.52 20.46
N PRO A 184 10.97 -5.47 20.09
CA PRO A 184 12.32 -5.66 19.57
C PRO A 184 13.14 -6.32 20.68
N SER A 185 13.52 -7.58 20.44
CA SER A 185 14.50 -8.39 21.16
C SER A 185 15.41 -7.59 22.12
N GLU A 186 15.34 -7.92 23.42
CA GLU A 186 16.30 -7.49 24.44
C GLU A 186 17.73 -7.82 23.99
N ARG A 187 18.43 -6.84 23.44
CA ARG A 187 19.90 -6.89 23.29
C ARG A 187 20.52 -6.72 24.68
N PRO A 188 21.58 -7.47 25.03
CA PRO A 188 22.30 -7.24 26.28
C PRO A 188 22.85 -5.82 26.26
N ALA A 189 22.60 -5.08 27.35
CA ALA A 189 23.10 -3.73 27.56
C ALA A 189 24.62 -3.70 27.33
N GLN A 190 25.04 -3.09 26.21
CA GLN A 190 26.38 -2.57 26.08
C GLN A 190 26.35 -1.10 26.53
N ASP A 191 27.30 -0.81 27.42
CA ASP A 191 27.50 0.42 28.17
C ASP A 191 27.52 1.66 27.25
N PRO A 192 26.68 2.70 27.47
CA PRO A 192 26.72 3.92 26.70
C PRO A 192 27.80 4.83 27.28
N SER A 193 29.06 4.55 26.96
CA SER A 193 30.12 5.53 27.15
C SER A 193 31.00 5.65 25.91
N SER A 194 30.98 6.85 25.33
CA SER A 194 32.06 7.42 24.53
C SER A 194 32.29 6.88 23.11
N MET A 195 31.30 6.97 22.19
CA MET A 195 31.55 7.18 20.74
C MET A 195 30.38 7.89 20.05
N PRO A 196 30.62 8.80 19.08
CA PRO A 196 29.56 9.28 18.19
C PRO A 196 28.97 8.09 17.42
N ALA A 197 27.65 8.04 17.25
CA ALA A 197 27.01 6.98 16.46
C ALA A 197 27.63 6.92 15.05
N LEU A 198 28.08 5.74 14.61
CA LEU A 198 28.73 5.53 13.30
C LEU A 198 27.99 6.17 12.12
N ALA A 199 26.65 6.19 12.19
CA ALA A 199 25.78 6.84 11.21
C ALA A 199 25.95 8.38 11.09
N SER A 200 26.73 9.02 11.97
CA SER A 200 27.04 10.45 11.90
C SER A 200 28.18 10.78 10.94
N TYR A 201 29.03 9.81 10.60
CA TYR A 201 30.19 10.03 9.74
C TYR A 201 30.42 8.93 8.70
N ILE A 202 29.70 7.80 8.74
CA ILE A 202 29.69 6.80 7.66
C ILE A 202 28.31 6.80 7.00
N HIS A 203 28.29 6.94 5.68
CA HIS A 203 27.08 7.17 4.90
C HIS A 203 26.94 6.14 3.79
N LEU A 204 25.79 5.48 3.74
CA LEU A 204 25.32 4.71 2.60
C LEU A 204 24.07 5.40 2.06
N GLU A 205 24.16 6.00 0.89
CA GLU A 205 23.12 6.87 0.34
C GLU A 205 22.69 6.38 -1.04
N ARG A 206 21.39 6.41 -1.33
CA ARG A 206 20.88 6.03 -2.66
C ARG A 206 21.33 7.06 -3.70
N VAL A 207 21.77 6.57 -4.86
CA VAL A 207 22.11 7.43 -6.01
C VAL A 207 20.86 8.09 -6.58
N VAL A 208 19.78 7.33 -6.71
CA VAL A 208 18.48 7.82 -7.18
C VAL A 208 17.54 8.00 -5.98
N PRO A 209 17.14 9.25 -5.66
CA PRO A 209 16.19 9.50 -4.60
C PRO A 209 14.80 8.97 -4.98
N LEU A 210 14.07 8.50 -3.98
CA LEU A 210 12.67 8.10 -4.14
C LEU A 210 11.81 9.32 -4.46
N VAL A 211 10.77 9.09 -5.27
CA VAL A 211 9.71 10.08 -5.50
C VAL A 211 8.92 10.20 -4.20
N VAL A 212 8.61 9.06 -3.58
CA VAL A 212 7.98 9.01 -2.26
C VAL A 212 9.05 9.18 -1.18
N LYS A 213 9.22 10.42 -0.68
CA LYS A 213 10.21 10.73 0.36
C LYS A 213 9.88 10.13 1.74
N GLN A 214 8.62 9.74 1.97
CA GLN A 214 8.16 9.09 3.19
C GLN A 214 7.34 7.85 2.80
N SER A 215 8.01 6.72 2.58
CA SER A 215 7.32 5.46 2.30
C SER A 215 6.90 4.83 3.62
N TRP A 216 5.60 4.70 3.87
CA TRP A 216 5.13 3.89 5.00
C TRP A 216 5.14 2.43 4.58
N ALA A 217 5.88 1.59 5.31
CA ALA A 217 5.70 0.15 5.24
C ALA A 217 4.37 -0.19 5.92
N LEU A 218 3.28 -0.20 5.16
CA LEU A 218 2.07 -0.90 5.57
C LEU A 218 2.41 -2.39 5.54
N THR A 219 2.96 -2.94 6.62
CA THR A 219 3.05 -4.40 6.78
C THR A 219 1.62 -4.92 6.92
N LEU A 220 0.96 -5.16 5.79
CA LEU A 220 -0.30 -5.88 5.72
C LEU A 220 0.01 -7.33 6.14
N PRO A 221 -0.75 -7.92 7.07
CA PRO A 221 -0.48 -9.28 7.52
C PRO A 221 -0.49 -10.26 6.35
N ASN A 222 0.49 -11.17 6.35
CA ASN A 222 0.74 -12.18 5.31
C ASN A 222 -0.53 -12.81 4.75
N PHE A 223 -0.84 -12.52 3.49
CA PHE A 223 -1.91 -13.17 2.74
C PHE A 223 -1.41 -14.39 1.96
N SER A 224 -0.33 -15.04 2.40
CA SER A 224 0.07 -16.32 1.83
C SER A 224 -1.12 -17.27 1.97
N VAL A 225 -1.82 -17.48 0.86
CA VAL A 225 -2.68 -18.63 0.66
C VAL A 225 -1.74 -19.80 0.80
N GLN A 226 -1.66 -20.36 2.01
CA GLN A 226 -1.07 -21.66 2.23
C GLN A 226 -1.77 -22.57 1.23
N SER A 227 -1.02 -22.93 0.20
CA SER A 227 -1.33 -24.04 -0.69
C SER A 227 -1.50 -25.24 0.23
N ARG A 228 -2.74 -25.51 0.64
CA ARG A 228 -3.09 -26.79 1.23
C ARG A 228 -2.77 -27.82 0.15
N ALA A 229 -1.91 -28.77 0.52
CA ALA A 229 -1.69 -29.98 -0.23
C ALA A 229 -3.04 -30.56 -0.70
N SER A 230 -3.06 -30.98 -1.96
CA SER A 230 -4.16 -31.61 -2.70
C SER A 230 -5.39 -32.02 -1.88
N GLY A 231 -6.53 -31.43 -2.19
CA GLY A 231 -7.81 -31.91 -1.67
C GLY A 231 -8.97 -30.95 -1.91
N HIS A 232 -9.64 -31.12 -3.05
CA HIS A 232 -11.03 -30.74 -3.35
C HIS A 232 -11.45 -29.27 -3.07
N ILE A 233 -11.71 -28.57 -4.17
CA ILE A 233 -12.45 -27.30 -4.20
C ILE A 233 -13.84 -27.55 -3.61
N ILE A 234 -14.11 -27.04 -2.42
CA ILE A 234 -15.47 -26.91 -1.89
C ILE A 234 -16.11 -25.72 -2.59
N SER A 235 -16.85 -26.02 -3.64
CA SER A 235 -17.84 -25.14 -4.25
C SER A 235 -18.83 -24.69 -3.17
N ILE A 236 -19.18 -23.41 -3.20
CA ILE A 236 -20.38 -22.88 -2.56
C ILE A 236 -21.56 -23.73 -3.07
N GLN A 237 -22.17 -24.51 -2.17
CA GLN A 237 -23.41 -25.25 -2.44
C GLN A 237 -24.59 -24.37 -2.00
N ASP A 238 -25.35 -23.88 -2.97
CA ASP A 238 -26.71 -23.43 -2.76
C ASP A 238 -27.65 -24.66 -2.77
N VAL A 239 -28.42 -24.77 -1.69
CA VAL A 239 -29.74 -25.40 -1.51
C VAL A 239 -30.03 -26.73 -2.24
N SER A 240 -30.15 -27.75 -1.39
CA SER A 240 -30.77 -29.09 -1.53
C SER A 240 -31.93 -29.26 -2.52
N VAL A 241 -31.84 -30.29 -3.37
CA VAL A 241 -32.94 -31.24 -3.69
C VAL A 241 -32.34 -32.64 -3.98
N THR A 242 -32.58 -33.61 -3.09
CA THR A 242 -32.45 -35.08 -3.29
C THR A 242 -33.73 -35.65 -3.91
N PRO A 243 -33.74 -36.75 -4.72
CA PRO A 243 -33.39 -38.13 -4.30
C PRO A 243 -32.92 -39.09 -5.46
N PRO A 244 -32.91 -40.44 -5.31
CA PRO A 244 -32.20 -41.29 -4.36
C PRO A 244 -31.20 -42.27 -5.04
N GLU A 245 -30.36 -42.88 -4.20
CA GLU A 245 -29.23 -43.78 -4.49
C GLU A 245 -29.60 -45.15 -5.10
N GLN A 246 -28.67 -45.70 -5.90
CA GLN A 246 -28.46 -47.14 -6.03
C GLN A 246 -26.95 -47.45 -6.02
N GLU A 247 -26.52 -48.20 -5.00
CA GLU A 247 -25.17 -48.68 -4.76
C GLU A 247 -24.72 -49.79 -5.73
N LYS A 248 -23.43 -49.85 -6.08
CA LYS A 248 -22.65 -51.09 -6.35
C LYS A 248 -21.11 -50.82 -6.43
N PRO A 249 -20.23 -51.84 -6.28
CA PRO A 249 -19.01 -51.80 -5.46
C PRO A 249 -17.70 -51.66 -6.29
N PRO A 250 -16.51 -51.57 -5.65
CA PRO A 250 -15.30 -51.08 -6.29
C PRO A 250 -14.52 -52.18 -7.03
N GLN A 251 -13.89 -51.82 -8.16
CA GLN A 251 -12.83 -52.60 -8.81
C GLN A 251 -11.59 -51.73 -9.11
N PRO A 252 -10.38 -52.32 -9.17
CA PRO A 252 -9.14 -51.58 -8.94
C PRO A 252 -8.37 -51.21 -10.23
N THR A 253 -7.53 -50.18 -10.08
CA THR A 253 -6.32 -49.83 -10.86
C THR A 253 -6.50 -49.32 -12.30
N ILE A 254 -6.01 -48.10 -12.57
CA ILE A 254 -4.94 -47.78 -13.52
C ILE A 254 -4.68 -46.27 -13.43
N GLU A 255 -3.44 -45.89 -13.14
CA GLU A 255 -2.93 -44.51 -13.22
C GLU A 255 -3.15 -43.98 -14.64
N ARG A 256 -4.10 -43.05 -14.79
CA ARG A 256 -4.29 -42.29 -16.01
C ARG A 256 -3.90 -40.84 -15.71
N ILE A 257 -2.79 -40.42 -16.30
CA ILE A 257 -2.36 -39.03 -16.36
C ILE A 257 -3.56 -38.18 -16.78
N GLY A 258 -4.10 -37.41 -15.84
CA GLY A 258 -5.24 -36.55 -16.06
C GLY A 258 -4.82 -35.34 -16.87
N TYR A 259 -4.98 -35.41 -18.19
CA TYR A 259 -5.36 -34.22 -18.95
C TYR A 259 -6.66 -33.73 -18.31
N THR A 260 -6.60 -32.61 -17.58
CA THR A 260 -7.80 -31.89 -17.18
C THR A 260 -8.54 -31.54 -18.47
N GLN A 261 -9.64 -32.25 -18.76
CA GLN A 261 -10.60 -31.88 -19.79
C GLN A 261 -11.08 -30.46 -19.46
N GLU A 262 -10.57 -29.47 -20.18
CA GLU A 262 -11.19 -28.15 -20.26
C GLU A 262 -12.64 -28.35 -20.67
N ALA A 263 -13.57 -27.90 -19.82
CA ALA A 263 -14.97 -27.82 -20.21
C ALA A 263 -15.05 -26.89 -21.44
N LEU A 264 -15.41 -27.44 -22.60
CA LEU A 264 -15.66 -26.68 -23.82
C LEU A 264 -16.70 -25.59 -23.54
N ARG A 265 -16.24 -24.35 -23.37
CA ARG A 265 -17.10 -23.17 -23.27
C ARG A 265 -17.09 -22.45 -24.61
N VAL A 266 -18.27 -22.02 -25.04
CA VAL A 266 -18.40 -21.12 -26.18
C VAL A 266 -17.77 -19.78 -25.78
N MET A 267 -16.61 -19.48 -26.32
CA MET A 267 -15.90 -18.23 -26.12
C MET A 267 -16.04 -17.38 -27.39
N ASP A 268 -16.21 -16.07 -27.23
CA ASP A 268 -16.18 -15.15 -28.36
C ASP A 268 -14.76 -15.01 -28.92
N SER A 269 -14.64 -14.58 -30.17
CA SER A 269 -13.34 -14.42 -30.84
C SER A 269 -12.40 -13.48 -30.06
N LYS A 270 -12.96 -12.43 -29.45
CA LYS A 270 -12.23 -11.44 -28.65
C LYS A 270 -11.70 -12.03 -27.34
N GLY A 271 -12.49 -12.87 -26.66
CA GLY A 271 -12.04 -13.59 -25.46
C GLY A 271 -10.93 -14.58 -25.78
N ALA A 272 -11.02 -15.28 -26.91
CA ALA A 272 -9.97 -16.21 -27.35
C ALA A 272 -8.63 -15.52 -27.60
N GLU A 273 -8.65 -14.41 -28.34
CA GLU A 273 -7.47 -13.58 -28.61
C GLU A 273 -6.85 -13.03 -27.32
N THR A 274 -7.69 -12.53 -26.40
CA THR A 274 -7.25 -12.06 -25.07
C THR A 274 -6.51 -13.16 -24.30
N LEU A 275 -7.06 -14.38 -24.26
CA LEU A 275 -6.41 -15.50 -23.57
C LEU A 275 -5.11 -15.95 -24.24
N GLU A 276 -5.03 -15.89 -25.57
CA GLU A 276 -3.82 -16.23 -26.32
C GLU A 276 -2.67 -15.27 -25.97
N ILE A 277 -2.93 -13.96 -25.96
CA ILE A 277 -1.95 -12.93 -25.58
C ILE A 277 -1.46 -13.15 -24.15
N LEU A 278 -2.38 -13.39 -23.21
CA LEU A 278 -2.05 -13.61 -21.81
C LEU A 278 -1.24 -14.90 -21.60
N ARG A 279 -1.63 -16.02 -22.23
CA ARG A 279 -0.88 -17.28 -22.18
C ARG A 279 0.54 -17.10 -22.71
N ARG A 280 0.68 -16.41 -23.84
CA ARG A 280 1.98 -16.07 -24.42
C ARG A 280 2.81 -15.24 -23.44
N HIS A 281 2.22 -14.24 -22.80
CA HIS A 281 2.92 -13.40 -21.83
C HIS A 281 3.36 -14.16 -20.57
N PHE A 282 2.45 -14.85 -19.88
CA PHE A 282 2.77 -15.59 -18.65
C PHE A 282 3.74 -16.75 -18.88
N SER A 283 3.76 -17.34 -20.08
CA SER A 283 4.77 -18.35 -20.44
C SER A 283 6.21 -17.81 -20.45
N CYS A 284 6.38 -16.49 -20.55
CA CYS A 284 7.68 -15.82 -20.51
C CYS A 284 8.12 -15.47 -19.08
N ILE A 285 7.19 -15.47 -18.12
CA ILE A 285 7.48 -15.15 -16.71
C ILE A 285 7.97 -16.43 -16.02
N PRO A 286 9.21 -16.47 -15.51
CA PRO A 286 9.67 -17.58 -14.70
C PRO A 286 8.88 -17.75 -13.41
N ASP A 287 8.74 -19.00 -12.98
CA ASP A 287 8.24 -19.30 -11.64
C ASP A 287 9.30 -18.95 -10.58
N TYR A 288 9.40 -17.66 -10.26
CA TYR A 288 10.35 -17.13 -9.27
C TYR A 288 10.05 -17.62 -7.85
N LEU A 289 8.86 -18.17 -7.58
CA LEU A 289 8.51 -18.73 -6.27
C LEU A 289 9.14 -20.12 -6.07
N HIS A 290 9.24 -20.93 -7.12
CA HIS A 290 9.72 -22.32 -7.03
C HIS A 290 11.07 -22.57 -7.72
N SER A 291 11.60 -21.59 -8.46
CA SER A 291 12.90 -21.69 -9.15
C SER A 291 14.00 -21.02 -8.34
N SER A 292 15.18 -21.63 -8.33
CA SER A 292 16.39 -21.06 -7.73
C SER A 292 16.94 -19.94 -8.61
N GLY A 293 16.55 -18.70 -8.30
CA GLY A 293 16.94 -17.48 -9.01
C GLY A 293 15.73 -16.58 -9.27
N GLY A 294 15.28 -15.82 -8.27
CA GLY A 294 14.20 -14.85 -8.45
C GLY A 294 14.61 -13.65 -9.31
N LEU A 295 13.63 -12.85 -9.75
CA LEU A 295 13.90 -11.60 -10.44
C LEU A 295 14.62 -10.63 -9.49
N LYS A 296 15.76 -10.10 -9.93
CA LYS A 296 16.57 -9.19 -9.13
C LYS A 296 16.27 -7.73 -9.46
N VAL A 297 15.85 -6.97 -8.46
CA VAL A 297 15.76 -5.51 -8.48
C VAL A 297 17.05 -4.93 -7.90
N LYS A 298 17.59 -3.87 -8.50
CA LYS A 298 18.90 -3.31 -8.14
C LYS A 298 18.77 -1.89 -7.63
N ILE A 299 19.22 -1.65 -6.40
CA ILE A 299 19.31 -0.31 -5.81
C ILE A 299 20.77 0.11 -5.79
N HIS A 300 21.08 1.19 -6.50
CA HIS A 300 22.43 1.75 -6.55
C HIS A 300 22.62 2.74 -5.40
N CYS A 301 23.66 2.52 -4.62
CA CYS A 301 24.04 3.34 -3.48
C CYS A 301 25.49 3.81 -3.60
N THR A 302 25.78 4.94 -2.98
CA THR A 302 27.13 5.46 -2.78
C THR A 302 27.50 5.28 -1.33
N PHE A 303 28.66 4.66 -1.08
CA PHE A 303 29.23 4.46 0.24
C PHE A 303 30.42 5.39 0.44
N ARG A 304 30.40 6.19 1.51
CA ARG A 304 31.42 7.19 1.84
C ARG A 304 31.53 7.39 3.35
N PHE A 305 32.63 7.96 3.82
CA PHE A 305 32.74 8.41 5.21
C PHE A 305 33.54 9.71 5.33
N ASP A 306 33.20 10.52 6.33
CA ASP A 306 33.79 11.84 6.55
C ASP A 306 35.06 11.72 7.41
N SER A 307 36.19 12.21 6.91
CA SER A 307 37.51 12.08 7.56
C SER A 307 37.61 12.81 8.91
N GLU A 308 37.10 14.04 9.00
CA GLU A 308 37.21 14.88 10.19
C GLU A 308 36.47 14.32 11.42
N PRO A 309 35.15 14.02 11.37
CA PRO A 309 34.45 13.42 12.51
C PRO A 309 34.95 12.01 12.84
N PHE A 310 35.42 11.24 11.84
CA PHE A 310 36.09 9.97 12.08
C PHE A 310 37.35 10.14 12.92
N ASN A 311 38.24 11.07 12.55
CA ASN A 311 39.44 11.37 13.33
C ASN A 311 39.11 11.85 14.76
N ARG A 312 38.09 12.69 14.95
CA ARG A 312 37.69 13.11 16.31
C ARG A 312 37.20 11.94 17.18
N ALA A 313 36.56 10.93 16.58
CA ALA A 313 36.02 9.79 17.31
C ALA A 313 37.10 8.75 17.66
N TRP A 314 38.04 8.51 16.75
CA TRP A 314 38.99 7.38 16.84
C TRP A 314 40.45 7.81 17.07
N VAL A 315 40.76 9.10 16.90
CA VAL A 315 42.09 9.70 17.11
C VAL A 315 41.97 10.79 18.18
N SER A 316 42.09 10.42 19.44
CA SER A 316 42.34 11.36 20.54
C SER A 316 43.29 10.73 21.55
N ASP A 317 44.33 11.49 21.90
CA ASP A 317 45.48 11.22 22.79
C ASP A 317 46.73 10.54 22.19
N SER A 318 47.48 11.29 21.36
CA SER A 318 48.94 11.15 21.29
C SER A 318 49.60 12.54 21.27
N PRO A 319 50.43 12.91 22.26
CA PRO A 319 51.14 14.18 22.27
C PRO A 319 52.52 14.01 21.65
N VAL A 320 52.61 13.88 20.32
CA VAL A 320 53.87 14.10 19.60
C VAL A 320 53.58 14.86 18.31
N PRO A 321 53.97 16.15 18.20
CA PRO A 321 53.95 16.84 16.94
C PRO A 321 55.19 16.39 16.16
N SER A 322 55.07 15.33 15.35
CA SER A 322 56.04 15.08 14.30
C SER A 322 55.79 16.08 13.17
N SER A 323 56.59 17.13 13.20
CA SER A 323 56.87 18.02 12.07
C SER A 323 57.46 17.17 10.93
N GLU A 324 56.61 16.58 10.09
CA GLU A 324 56.81 16.19 8.68
C GLU A 324 55.71 15.18 8.29
N GLY A 325 54.80 15.56 7.40
CA GLY A 325 53.77 14.67 6.83
C GLY A 325 52.58 15.46 6.28
N GLU A 326 52.50 15.59 4.97
CA GLU A 326 51.29 16.05 4.28
C GLU A 326 50.12 15.09 4.57
N ASP A 327 48.97 15.64 4.95
CA ASP A 327 47.61 15.06 4.95
C ASP A 327 47.44 13.56 4.60
N GLU A 328 47.68 12.64 5.54
CA GLU A 328 47.28 11.24 5.38
C GLU A 328 45.80 11.10 5.85
N LEU A 329 44.88 10.99 4.89
CA LEU A 329 43.45 10.82 5.16
C LEU A 329 43.16 9.41 5.70
N PRO A 330 42.28 9.25 6.71
CA PRO A 330 41.97 7.94 7.28
C PRO A 330 41.36 7.01 6.23
N ALA A 331 41.62 5.72 6.34
CA ALA A 331 41.13 4.68 5.46
C ALA A 331 40.35 3.57 6.19
N LEU A 332 39.37 3.01 5.47
CA LEU A 332 38.67 1.78 5.85
C LEU A 332 39.06 0.64 4.90
N TYR A 333 39.31 -0.53 5.47
CA TYR A 333 39.68 -1.75 4.77
C TYR A 333 38.67 -2.86 5.02
N ALA A 334 38.50 -3.72 4.02
CA ALA A 334 37.68 -4.94 4.10
C ALA A 334 36.28 -4.68 4.67
N VAL A 335 35.64 -3.60 4.22
CA VAL A 335 34.30 -3.22 4.67
C VAL A 335 33.33 -4.30 4.21
N THR A 336 32.55 -4.81 5.16
CA THR A 336 31.45 -5.72 4.92
C THR A 336 30.15 -5.03 5.33
N ILE A 337 29.24 -4.91 4.38
CA ILE A 337 27.91 -4.33 4.56
C ILE A 337 26.92 -5.50 4.57
N THR A 338 26.37 -5.79 5.75
CA THR A 338 25.33 -6.80 5.95
C THR A 338 23.97 -6.12 5.87
N LEU A 339 23.08 -6.71 5.08
CA LEU A 339 21.76 -6.14 4.77
C LEU A 339 20.68 -7.09 5.26
N SER A 340 19.69 -6.56 5.96
CA SER A 340 18.52 -7.32 6.42
C SER A 340 17.25 -6.51 6.19
N SER A 341 16.10 -7.18 6.06
CA SER A 341 14.83 -6.50 5.84
C SER A 341 13.68 -7.28 6.46
N SER A 342 12.70 -6.56 6.98
CA SER A 342 11.43 -7.10 7.48
C SER A 342 10.38 -7.30 6.37
N ALA A 343 10.61 -6.75 5.18
CA ALA A 343 9.75 -6.93 4.02
C ALA A 343 10.02 -8.28 3.33
N GLN A 344 9.09 -8.71 2.46
CA GLN A 344 9.14 -10.01 1.79
C GLN A 344 10.16 -10.06 0.65
N PHE A 345 11.43 -9.81 0.95
CA PHE A 345 12.56 -10.01 0.05
C PHE A 345 13.19 -11.38 0.30
N GLY A 346 13.72 -12.00 -0.76
CA GLY A 346 14.66 -13.12 -0.63
C GLY A 346 15.93 -12.72 0.11
N LYS A 347 16.83 -13.68 0.34
CA LYS A 347 18.09 -13.42 1.04
C LYS A 347 18.90 -12.34 0.30
N ILE A 348 19.12 -11.21 0.97
CA ILE A 348 19.93 -10.11 0.44
C ILE A 348 21.41 -10.44 0.67
N PRO A 349 22.26 -10.48 -0.37
CA PRO A 349 23.69 -10.74 -0.22
C PRO A 349 24.39 -9.55 0.46
N SER A 350 25.44 -9.83 1.24
CA SER A 350 26.30 -8.77 1.77
C SER A 350 27.11 -8.12 0.65
N CYS A 351 27.38 -6.82 0.79
CA CYS A 351 28.27 -6.09 -0.10
C CYS A 351 29.64 -5.94 0.54
N HIS A 352 30.69 -5.93 -0.27
CA HIS A 352 32.06 -5.81 0.22
C HIS A 352 32.78 -4.67 -0.50
N VAL A 353 33.36 -3.75 0.27
CA VAL A 353 34.20 -2.67 -0.24
C VAL A 353 35.63 -2.91 0.27
N PRO A 354 36.58 -3.30 -0.61
CA PRO A 354 37.92 -3.68 -0.20
C PRO A 354 38.70 -2.57 0.50
N PHE A 355 38.55 -1.33 0.01
CA PHE A 355 39.29 -0.16 0.46
C PHE A 355 38.47 1.11 0.21
N LEU A 356 38.54 2.07 1.12
CA LEU A 356 37.91 3.39 1.00
C LEU A 356 38.70 4.44 1.78
N LEU A 357 39.01 5.58 1.16
CA LEU A 357 39.60 6.74 1.84
C LEU A 357 38.51 7.68 2.36
N GLY A 358 38.80 8.36 3.48
CA GLY A 358 37.90 9.35 4.08
C GLY A 358 37.78 10.60 3.22
N GLU A 359 36.57 11.11 3.06
CA GLU A 359 36.29 12.33 2.29
C GLU A 359 36.84 13.55 3.07
N PRO A 360 37.69 14.39 2.45
CA PRO A 360 38.21 15.59 3.11
C PRO A 360 37.09 16.63 3.30
N PRO A 361 37.18 17.51 4.31
CA PRO A 361 36.23 18.59 4.48
C PRO A 361 36.21 19.46 3.23
N ALA A 362 35.02 19.73 2.68
CA ALA A 362 34.87 20.49 1.45
C ALA A 362 35.49 21.89 1.60
N SER A 363 36.70 22.08 1.10
CA SER A 363 37.29 23.41 0.95
C SER A 363 36.47 24.13 -0.13
N GLY A 364 35.93 25.30 0.17
CA GLY A 364 35.01 26.05 -0.69
C GLY A 364 35.60 26.63 -1.98
N VAL A 365 36.46 25.90 -2.69
CA VAL A 365 37.04 26.29 -3.98
C VAL A 365 36.83 25.15 -4.97
N ASP A 366 35.64 25.15 -5.57
CA ASP A 366 35.23 24.22 -6.63
C ASP A 366 35.96 24.63 -7.93
N ILE A 367 37.14 24.05 -8.19
CA ILE A 367 37.80 24.15 -9.50
C ILE A 367 37.48 22.86 -10.26
N VAL A 368 36.48 22.93 -11.12
CA VAL A 368 36.12 21.85 -12.05
C VAL A 368 37.22 21.72 -13.12
N PRO A 369 37.93 20.59 -13.24
CA PRO A 369 38.66 20.29 -14.45
C PRO A 369 37.64 19.81 -15.49
N VAL A 370 37.57 20.54 -16.59
CA VAL A 370 36.89 20.09 -17.81
C VAL A 370 37.74 18.98 -18.42
N ASP A 371 37.34 17.72 -18.23
CA ASP A 371 37.39 16.74 -19.32
C ASP A 371 36.52 15.51 -19.02
N ASN A 372 35.71 15.18 -20.03
CA ASN A 372 34.78 14.06 -20.05
C ASN A 372 35.48 12.73 -20.37
N CYS A 373 34.84 11.65 -19.92
CA CYS A 373 35.07 10.21 -20.17
C CYS A 373 35.94 9.50 -19.11
N HIS A 374 35.29 8.55 -18.44
CA HIS A 374 35.79 7.62 -17.40
C HIS A 374 35.78 8.20 -15.98
N GLN A 375 34.62 8.12 -15.32
CA GLN A 375 34.54 8.15 -13.84
C GLN A 375 35.26 6.90 -13.32
N GLU A 376 36.58 6.98 -13.15
CA GLU A 376 37.29 6.10 -12.23
C GLU A 376 36.64 6.29 -10.85
N GLU A 377 36.36 5.19 -10.15
CA GLU A 377 35.87 5.23 -8.77
C GLU A 377 36.78 6.15 -7.96
N SER A 378 36.29 7.33 -7.60
CA SER A 378 37.03 8.21 -6.71
C SER A 378 37.35 7.40 -5.46
N SER A 379 38.61 7.36 -5.04
CA SER A 379 39.06 6.58 -3.87
C SER A 379 38.29 6.90 -2.57
N TYR A 380 37.55 8.01 -2.55
CA TYR A 380 36.71 8.50 -1.46
C TYR A 380 35.26 7.98 -1.45
N ARG A 381 34.79 7.38 -2.55
CA ARG A 381 33.41 6.92 -2.70
C ARG A 381 33.35 5.58 -3.42
N ALA A 382 32.73 4.60 -2.80
CA ALA A 382 32.48 3.30 -3.40
C ALA A 382 31.06 3.19 -3.96
N SER A 383 30.92 2.54 -5.12
CA SER A 383 29.61 2.18 -5.68
C SER A 383 29.15 0.85 -5.10
N VAL A 384 27.99 0.84 -4.44
CA VAL A 384 27.41 -0.35 -3.81
C VAL A 384 26.07 -0.65 -4.47
N MET A 385 25.90 -1.88 -4.96
CA MET A 385 24.66 -2.34 -5.58
C MET A 385 23.97 -3.33 -4.66
N ILE A 386 22.80 -2.95 -4.15
CA ILE A 386 21.94 -3.84 -3.37
C ILE A 386 21.03 -4.60 -4.33
N GLU A 387 21.15 -5.93 -4.35
CA GLU A 387 20.29 -6.81 -5.15
C GLU A 387 19.16 -7.37 -4.28
N LEU A 388 17.92 -7.03 -4.62
CA LEU A 388 16.71 -7.48 -3.95
C LEU A 388 15.99 -8.52 -4.81
N GLU A 389 15.37 -9.50 -4.14
CA GLU A 389 14.52 -10.50 -4.79
C GLU A 389 13.10 -10.41 -4.22
N PRO A 390 12.22 -9.56 -4.79
CA PRO A 390 10.87 -9.36 -4.26
C PRO A 390 10.02 -10.63 -4.39
N ARG A 391 9.46 -11.09 -3.26
CA ARG A 391 8.45 -12.17 -3.24
C ARG A 391 7.04 -11.62 -3.41
N GLU A 392 6.84 -10.37 -3.00
CA GLU A 392 5.65 -9.56 -3.24
C GLU A 392 6.06 -8.12 -3.61
N PRO A 393 5.23 -7.38 -4.37
CA PRO A 393 5.51 -6.01 -4.76
C PRO A 393 5.17 -5.04 -3.61
N SER A 394 5.88 -5.18 -2.49
CA SER A 394 5.70 -4.39 -1.28
C SER A 394 6.94 -3.54 -0.94
N PRO A 395 6.79 -2.22 -0.77
CA PRO A 395 7.83 -1.34 -0.22
C PRO A 395 8.34 -1.82 1.14
N GLY A 396 9.52 -1.36 1.55
CA GLY A 396 10.13 -1.79 2.81
C GLY A 396 11.35 -0.98 3.24
N LEU A 397 11.92 -1.37 4.38
CA LEU A 397 13.19 -0.85 4.89
C LEU A 397 14.24 -1.95 4.88
N ILE A 398 15.47 -1.58 4.51
CA ILE A 398 16.65 -2.42 4.61
C ILE A 398 17.50 -1.87 5.74
N ASP A 399 17.62 -2.65 6.81
CA ASP A 399 18.54 -2.40 7.89
C ASP A 399 19.96 -2.72 7.44
N VAL A 400 20.86 -1.78 7.72
CA VAL A 400 22.24 -1.82 7.25
C VAL A 400 23.16 -1.92 8.45
N GLU A 401 23.93 -2.99 8.51
CA GLU A 401 25.01 -3.18 9.47
C GLU A 401 26.35 -3.19 8.74
N ILE A 402 27.36 -2.57 9.33
CA ILE A 402 28.70 -2.53 8.77
C ILE A 402 29.71 -3.13 9.73
N ALA A 403 30.75 -3.75 9.17
CA ALA A 403 31.97 -4.12 9.84
C ALA A 403 33.15 -3.73 8.95
N ALA A 404 34.15 -3.01 9.48
CA ALA A 404 35.31 -2.56 8.72
C ALA A 404 36.57 -2.54 9.58
N ASN A 405 37.73 -2.67 8.94
CA ASN A 405 39.03 -2.54 9.60
C ASN A 405 39.57 -1.12 9.38
N THR A 406 40.11 -0.52 10.43
CA THR A 406 40.83 0.76 10.38
C THR A 406 42.32 0.54 10.11
N GLU A 407 43.05 1.61 9.80
CA GLU A 407 44.52 1.61 9.66
C GLU A 407 45.23 1.08 10.91
N ASN A 408 44.65 1.33 12.10
CA ASN A 408 45.15 0.85 13.37
C ASN A 408 44.81 -0.63 13.65
N CYS A 409 44.34 -1.38 12.65
CA CYS A 409 43.90 -2.76 12.76
C CYS A 409 42.74 -2.98 13.76
N GLN A 410 42.02 -1.92 14.14
CA GLN A 410 40.80 -2.02 14.94
C GLN A 410 39.61 -2.30 14.05
N VAL A 411 38.70 -3.16 14.50
CA VAL A 411 37.44 -3.45 13.80
C VAL A 411 36.35 -2.51 14.33
N ILE A 412 35.75 -1.74 13.44
CA ILE A 412 34.55 -0.94 13.72
C ILE A 412 33.32 -1.72 13.26
N CYS A 413 32.30 -1.78 14.09
CA CYS A 413 31.02 -2.42 13.78
C CYS A 413 29.86 -1.55 14.26
N GLY A 414 28.78 -1.48 13.48
CA GLY A 414 27.56 -0.83 13.92
C GLY A 414 26.51 -0.67 12.84
N SER A 415 25.37 -0.11 13.21
CA SER A 415 24.24 0.12 12.32
C SER A 415 24.33 1.49 11.65
N LEU A 416 24.00 1.54 10.36
CA LEU A 416 23.85 2.78 9.60
C LEU A 416 22.37 3.16 9.45
N LYS A 417 22.11 4.30 8.81
CA LYS A 417 20.75 4.70 8.45
C LYS A 417 20.16 3.65 7.49
N PRO A 418 18.92 3.15 7.74
CA PRO A 418 18.29 2.16 6.89
C PRO A 418 18.00 2.74 5.49
N ILE A 419 18.02 1.87 4.48
CA ILE A 419 17.69 2.22 3.10
C ILE A 419 16.22 1.90 2.84
N THR A 420 15.46 2.92 2.45
CA THR A 420 14.06 2.75 2.04
C THR A 420 13.98 2.18 0.63
N VAL A 421 13.11 1.19 0.44
CA VAL A 421 12.73 0.61 -0.85
C VAL A 421 11.31 1.09 -1.17
N GLY A 422 11.18 1.85 -2.26
CA GLY A 422 9.89 2.37 -2.73
C GLY A 422 9.15 1.39 -3.62
N ILE A 423 7.89 1.70 -3.92
CA ILE A 423 7.11 0.93 -4.90
C ILE A 423 7.66 1.14 -6.31
N GLU A 424 8.20 2.33 -6.58
CA GLU A 424 8.81 2.72 -7.85
C GLU A 424 10.11 1.93 -8.16
N ASP A 425 10.81 1.42 -7.14
CA ASP A 425 11.97 0.55 -7.33
C ASP A 425 11.57 -0.79 -7.96
N MET A 426 10.29 -1.18 -7.83
CA MET A 426 9.75 -2.42 -8.35
C MET A 426 9.16 -2.28 -9.75
N PHE A 427 9.19 -1.07 -10.33
CA PHE A 427 8.63 -0.83 -11.65
C PHE A 427 9.56 -1.37 -12.73
N LEU A 428 9.11 -2.41 -13.42
CA LEU A 428 9.86 -3.06 -14.49
C LEU A 428 9.03 -3.10 -15.77
N LYS A 429 9.70 -3.21 -16.92
CA LYS A 429 9.02 -3.46 -18.18
C LYS A 429 8.58 -4.92 -18.24
N ALA A 430 7.40 -5.16 -18.78
CA ALA A 430 6.93 -6.50 -19.08
C ALA A 430 7.89 -7.21 -20.06
N SER A 431 8.14 -8.50 -19.86
CA SER A 431 8.99 -9.27 -20.75
C SER A 431 8.33 -9.45 -22.13
N VAL A 432 9.09 -9.21 -23.20
CA VAL A 432 8.64 -9.45 -24.57
C VAL A 432 8.94 -10.90 -24.96
N PRO A 433 7.96 -11.66 -25.48
CA PRO A 433 8.17 -13.00 -25.99
C PRO A 433 9.24 -13.03 -27.08
N PRO A 434 10.09 -14.08 -27.14
CA PRO A 434 11.22 -14.14 -28.08
C PRO A 434 10.78 -14.16 -29.56
N ASP A 435 9.55 -14.59 -29.83
CA ASP A 435 8.98 -14.68 -31.19
C ASP A 435 8.43 -13.33 -31.69
N THR A 436 8.49 -12.26 -30.88
CA THR A 436 7.99 -10.94 -31.29
C THR A 436 9.06 -10.22 -32.13
N PRO A 437 8.74 -9.77 -33.35
CA PRO A 437 9.70 -9.02 -34.17
C PRO A 437 10.05 -7.70 -33.47
N LYS A 438 11.30 -7.24 -33.64
CA LYS A 438 11.79 -6.00 -32.98
C LYS A 438 10.89 -4.79 -33.27
N ASP A 439 10.40 -4.68 -34.50
CA ASP A 439 9.52 -3.59 -34.95
C ASP A 439 8.08 -3.69 -34.39
N GLY A 440 7.65 -4.88 -33.95
CA GLY A 440 6.32 -5.13 -33.37
C GLY A 440 6.24 -4.99 -31.86
N THR A 441 7.30 -4.52 -31.21
CA THR A 441 7.37 -4.43 -29.74
C THR A 441 6.32 -3.47 -29.17
N ALA A 442 6.07 -2.34 -29.83
CA ALA A 442 5.09 -1.35 -29.39
C ALA A 442 3.66 -1.88 -29.47
N GLU A 443 3.32 -2.55 -30.58
CA GLU A 443 2.01 -3.20 -30.78
C GLU A 443 1.78 -4.30 -29.74
N TYR A 444 2.80 -5.14 -29.47
CA TYR A 444 2.71 -6.16 -28.43
C TYR A 444 2.38 -5.58 -27.05
N TYR A 445 3.02 -4.48 -26.64
CA TYR A 445 2.74 -3.86 -25.34
C TYR A 445 1.34 -3.25 -25.27
N GLN A 446 0.83 -2.70 -26.38
CA GLN A 446 -0.53 -2.18 -26.47
C GLN A 446 -1.55 -3.32 -26.36
N ASP A 447 -1.36 -4.40 -27.12
CA ASP A 447 -2.22 -5.59 -27.10
C ASP A 447 -2.21 -6.24 -25.70
N LEU A 448 -1.03 -6.36 -25.09
CA LEU A 448 -0.87 -6.86 -23.73
C LEU A 448 -1.59 -5.97 -22.71
N PHE A 449 -1.49 -4.64 -22.85
CA PHE A 449 -2.24 -3.72 -21.99
C PHE A 449 -3.74 -3.96 -22.10
N HIS A 450 -4.30 -4.04 -23.31
CA HIS A 450 -5.73 -4.28 -23.50
C HIS A 450 -6.18 -5.64 -22.96
N ALA A 451 -5.38 -6.69 -23.18
CA ALA A 451 -5.66 -8.02 -22.67
C ALA A 451 -5.66 -8.06 -21.13
N LEU A 452 -4.65 -7.48 -20.47
CA LEU A 452 -4.57 -7.38 -19.01
C LEU A 452 -5.65 -6.45 -18.44
N TRP A 453 -5.97 -5.36 -19.15
CA TRP A 453 -7.03 -4.44 -18.76
C TRP A 453 -8.37 -5.17 -18.66
N GLU A 454 -8.74 -5.93 -19.69
CA GLU A 454 -9.95 -6.74 -19.71
C GLU A 454 -9.91 -7.92 -18.73
N ALA A 455 -8.75 -8.57 -18.54
CA ALA A 455 -8.60 -9.65 -17.56
C ALA A 455 -8.75 -9.17 -16.10
N CYS A 456 -8.31 -7.94 -15.79
CA CYS A 456 -8.58 -7.30 -14.49
C CYS A 456 -10.06 -6.82 -14.35
N ASN A 457 -10.85 -7.11 -15.38
CA ASN A 457 -12.29 -7.08 -15.51
C ASN A 457 -13.08 -7.81 -14.39
N SER A 458 -13.64 -7.23 -13.32
CA SER A 458 -14.48 -8.00 -12.36
C SER A 458 -15.65 -8.75 -13.00
N SER A 459 -16.05 -8.37 -14.22
CA SER A 459 -17.07 -9.04 -15.03
C SER A 459 -16.52 -10.00 -16.08
N SER A 460 -15.20 -10.13 -16.26
CA SER A 460 -14.63 -11.01 -17.28
C SER A 460 -14.55 -12.45 -16.78
N ASN A 461 -14.87 -13.40 -17.66
CA ASN A 461 -14.79 -14.84 -17.37
C ASN A 461 -13.35 -15.34 -17.10
N THR A 462 -12.36 -14.46 -17.28
CA THR A 462 -10.92 -14.71 -17.14
C THR A 462 -10.48 -15.00 -15.70
N GLY A 463 -11.24 -14.59 -14.68
CA GLY A 463 -10.91 -14.83 -13.27
C GLY A 463 -10.92 -16.31 -12.82
N ARG A 464 -11.32 -17.24 -13.70
CA ARG A 464 -11.27 -18.69 -13.48
C ARG A 464 -10.18 -19.40 -14.32
N GLU A 465 -9.51 -18.67 -15.19
CA GLU A 465 -8.45 -19.21 -16.06
C GLU A 465 -7.12 -19.24 -15.32
N THR A 466 -6.32 -20.27 -15.61
CA THR A 466 -4.97 -20.42 -15.07
C THR A 466 -3.94 -20.38 -16.18
N PHE A 467 -2.92 -19.56 -16.03
CA PHE A 467 -1.84 -19.37 -16.98
C PHE A 467 -0.58 -20.10 -16.50
N PRO A 468 0.05 -20.94 -17.34
CA PRO A 468 1.29 -21.60 -16.99
C PRO A 468 2.47 -20.63 -17.00
N LEU A 469 3.34 -20.73 -16.00
CA LEU A 469 4.61 -20.01 -15.94
C LEU A 469 5.73 -20.77 -16.64
N SER A 470 6.79 -20.04 -17.00
CA SER A 470 7.99 -20.64 -17.57
C SER A 470 8.64 -21.60 -16.56
N GLY A 471 9.00 -22.81 -17.02
CA GLY A 471 9.47 -23.91 -16.17
C GLY A 471 8.39 -24.92 -15.72
N GLY A 472 7.11 -24.69 -16.08
CA GLY A 472 6.06 -25.73 -16.11
C GLY A 472 5.52 -26.23 -14.76
N LYS A 473 5.96 -25.66 -13.63
CA LYS A 473 5.50 -26.10 -12.28
C LYS A 473 4.46 -25.18 -11.66
N GLY A 474 4.41 -23.91 -12.04
CA GLY A 474 3.50 -22.91 -11.49
C GLY A 474 2.33 -22.55 -12.41
N LEU A 475 1.14 -22.38 -11.82
CA LEU A 475 -0.06 -21.85 -12.46
C LEU A 475 -0.48 -20.53 -11.78
N VAL A 476 -0.90 -19.54 -12.57
CA VAL A 476 -1.32 -18.22 -12.08
C VAL A 476 -2.76 -17.94 -12.50
N ALA A 477 -3.57 -17.43 -11.56
CA ALA A 477 -4.88 -16.86 -11.88
C ALA A 477 -4.83 -15.34 -11.67
N ILE A 478 -5.49 -14.59 -12.55
CA ILE A 478 -5.57 -13.13 -12.48
C ILE A 478 -6.75 -12.74 -11.57
N SER A 479 -6.47 -12.00 -10.49
CA SER A 479 -7.49 -11.47 -9.60
C SER A 479 -7.54 -9.94 -9.65
N GLY A 480 -8.25 -9.43 -10.65
CA GLY A 480 -8.34 -7.99 -10.93
C GLY A 480 -9.00 -7.16 -9.82
N THR A 481 -8.44 -5.98 -9.57
CA THR A 481 -9.03 -4.90 -8.77
C THR A 481 -8.94 -3.58 -9.54
N ARG A 482 -9.87 -2.66 -9.24
CA ARG A 482 -9.95 -1.32 -9.84
C ARG A 482 -9.81 -0.24 -8.79
N SER A 483 -9.19 0.86 -9.19
CA SER A 483 -9.22 2.14 -8.48
C SER A 483 -9.35 3.29 -9.48
N VAL A 484 -9.81 4.45 -9.01
CA VAL A 484 -9.93 5.67 -9.80
C VAL A 484 -9.41 6.83 -8.97
N LYS A 485 -8.55 7.66 -9.54
CA LYS A 485 -7.98 8.85 -8.90
C LYS A 485 -8.12 10.06 -9.81
N LEU A 486 -8.57 11.18 -9.26
CA LEU A 486 -8.62 12.46 -9.97
C LEU A 486 -7.40 13.30 -9.56
N LEU A 487 -6.61 13.73 -10.54
CA LEU A 487 -5.45 14.57 -10.33
C LEU A 487 -5.77 15.99 -10.83
N GLU A 488 -5.88 16.95 -9.92
CA GLU A 488 -6.19 18.35 -10.22
C GLU A 488 -4.91 19.14 -10.59
N VAL A 489 -4.23 18.69 -11.64
CA VAL A 489 -2.98 19.29 -12.11
C VAL A 489 -3.04 19.68 -13.58
N THR A 490 -2.26 20.68 -13.96
CA THR A 490 -2.14 21.08 -15.36
C THR A 490 -1.44 20.00 -16.20
N PRO A 491 -1.77 19.86 -17.49
CA PRO A 491 -1.12 18.92 -18.40
C PRO A 491 0.40 19.04 -18.43
N LYS A 492 0.92 20.26 -18.29
CA LYS A 492 2.37 20.53 -18.30
C LYS A 492 3.08 19.84 -17.12
N VAL A 493 2.51 19.94 -15.92
CA VAL A 493 3.06 19.31 -14.71
C VAL A 493 3.01 17.79 -14.85
N LEU A 494 1.85 17.26 -15.27
CA LEU A 494 1.67 15.84 -15.48
C LEU A 494 2.67 15.28 -16.52
N ILE A 495 2.75 15.89 -17.71
CA ILE A 495 3.64 15.43 -18.79
C ILE A 495 5.09 15.44 -18.34
N GLY A 496 5.55 16.50 -17.67
CA GLY A 496 6.93 16.58 -17.16
C GLY A 496 7.24 15.48 -16.15
N ALA A 497 6.30 15.16 -15.25
CA ALA A 497 6.48 14.07 -14.29
C ALA A 497 6.47 12.69 -14.98
N LEU A 498 5.58 12.50 -15.95
CA LEU A 498 5.50 11.26 -16.71
C LEU A 498 6.76 11.00 -17.53
N GLU A 499 7.26 12.01 -18.25
CA GLU A 499 8.48 11.88 -19.05
C GLU A 499 9.70 11.55 -18.18
N LYS A 500 9.74 12.10 -16.95
CA LYS A 500 10.83 11.87 -16.02
C LYS A 500 10.81 10.48 -15.37
N TYR A 501 9.63 10.00 -14.96
CA TYR A 501 9.51 8.81 -14.10
C TYR A 501 8.82 7.60 -14.74
N LEU A 502 7.91 7.83 -15.69
CA LEU A 502 7.07 6.79 -16.27
C LEU A 502 7.26 6.57 -17.79
N ALA A 503 8.08 7.38 -18.47
CA ALA A 503 8.34 7.27 -19.91
C ALA A 503 8.63 5.83 -20.39
N PRO A 504 9.43 5.01 -19.68
CA PRO A 504 9.73 3.65 -20.14
C PRO A 504 8.53 2.71 -20.16
N PHE A 505 7.45 3.05 -19.45
CA PHE A 505 6.27 2.20 -19.23
C PHE A 505 5.03 2.66 -20.01
N VAL A 506 5.12 3.79 -20.71
CA VAL A 506 4.04 4.24 -21.61
C VAL A 506 3.95 3.27 -22.79
N VAL A 507 2.74 2.85 -23.16
CA VAL A 507 2.52 1.87 -24.24
C VAL A 507 1.68 2.42 -25.39
N SER A 508 0.72 3.31 -25.10
CA SER A 508 -0.05 3.99 -26.13
C SER A 508 -0.46 5.40 -25.69
N VAL A 509 -0.53 6.30 -26.66
CA VAL A 509 -1.01 7.67 -26.51
C VAL A 509 -2.04 7.94 -27.60
N ALA A 510 -3.23 8.36 -27.20
CA ALA A 510 -4.32 8.73 -28.07
C ALA A 510 -4.66 10.22 -27.91
N GLY A 511 -5.10 10.86 -29.00
CA GLY A 511 -5.57 12.25 -29.01
C GLY A 511 -4.53 13.24 -29.55
N ARG A 512 -4.88 13.94 -30.63
CA ARG A 512 -3.94 14.82 -31.37
C ARG A 512 -3.20 15.83 -30.51
N SER A 513 -3.89 16.48 -29.57
CA SER A 513 -3.30 17.51 -28.71
C SER A 513 -2.18 16.93 -27.83
N LEU A 514 -2.43 15.77 -27.21
CA LEU A 514 -1.44 15.10 -26.36
C LEU A 514 -0.29 14.50 -27.20
N ILE A 515 -0.60 13.89 -28.34
CA ILE A 515 0.39 13.33 -29.27
C ILE A 515 1.36 14.42 -29.76
N THR A 516 0.85 15.59 -30.14
CA THR A 516 1.68 16.69 -30.66
C THR A 516 2.69 17.17 -29.62
N ILE A 517 2.30 17.24 -28.35
CA ILE A 517 3.18 17.67 -27.26
C ILE A 517 4.25 16.60 -27.00
N LEU A 518 3.85 15.34 -26.83
CA LEU A 518 4.77 14.26 -26.46
C LEU A 518 5.74 13.88 -27.59
N ARG A 519 5.29 13.90 -28.86
CA ARG A 519 6.19 13.70 -30.01
C ARG A 519 7.22 14.82 -30.13
N GLY A 520 6.87 16.04 -29.75
CA GLY A 520 7.79 17.18 -29.77
C GLY A 520 8.97 17.04 -28.81
N ASN A 521 8.78 16.31 -27.71
CA ASN A 521 9.79 16.14 -26.67
C ASN A 521 10.73 14.96 -26.91
N GLY A 522 10.28 13.91 -27.61
CA GLY A 522 11.11 12.79 -28.05
C GLY A 522 11.61 11.83 -26.96
N LEU A 523 11.08 11.92 -25.73
CA LEU A 523 11.51 11.10 -24.58
C LEU A 523 10.78 9.75 -24.48
N ILE A 524 9.62 9.63 -25.11
CA ILE A 524 8.79 8.42 -25.07
C ILE A 524 9.04 7.62 -26.35
N GLU A 525 9.66 6.46 -26.19
CA GLU A 525 10.02 5.54 -27.26
C GLU A 525 9.22 4.23 -27.18
N ASN A 526 9.07 3.53 -28.31
CA ASN A 526 8.35 2.25 -28.41
C ASN A 526 6.86 2.33 -28.02
N VAL A 527 6.18 3.40 -28.46
CA VAL A 527 4.77 3.70 -28.14
C VAL A 527 3.92 3.74 -29.39
N VAL A 528 2.69 3.23 -29.27
CA VAL A 528 1.68 3.35 -30.32
C VAL A 528 0.95 4.68 -30.23
N TRP A 529 0.96 5.44 -31.33
CA TRP A 529 0.31 6.74 -31.43
C TRP A 529 -1.04 6.60 -32.14
N GLU A 530 -2.13 6.74 -31.39
CA GLU A 530 -3.50 6.65 -31.92
C GLU A 530 -4.00 8.02 -32.36
N GLU A 531 -3.72 8.39 -33.62
CA GLU A 531 -4.21 9.62 -34.26
C GLU A 531 -5.69 9.47 -34.67
N SER A 532 -6.60 9.35 -33.70
CA SER A 532 -8.04 9.37 -33.99
C SER A 532 -8.60 10.79 -33.91
N ASP A 533 -9.29 11.23 -34.97
CA ASP A 533 -10.03 12.50 -35.07
C ASP A 533 -11.42 12.46 -34.44
N SER A 534 -11.87 11.30 -33.97
CA SER A 534 -13.12 11.19 -33.23
C SER A 534 -12.88 11.54 -31.77
N ASP A 535 -13.69 12.44 -31.23
CA ASP A 535 -14.03 12.45 -29.81
C ASP A 535 -14.10 10.99 -29.34
N ALA A 536 -13.17 10.59 -28.46
CA ALA A 536 -13.13 9.26 -27.91
C ALA A 536 -14.30 9.10 -26.92
N ALA A 537 -15.52 9.09 -27.45
CA ALA A 537 -16.57 8.28 -26.91
C ALA A 537 -16.07 6.83 -27.00
N VAL A 538 -15.44 6.40 -25.91
CA VAL A 538 -15.30 4.99 -25.57
C VAL A 538 -16.62 4.31 -25.93
N GLY A 539 -16.54 3.26 -26.74
CA GLY A 539 -17.70 2.56 -27.28
C GLY A 539 -18.79 2.37 -26.22
N ALA A 540 -20.02 2.72 -26.61
CA ALA A 540 -21.22 2.74 -25.77
C ALA A 540 -21.63 1.39 -25.16
N ASP A 541 -20.83 0.33 -25.30
CA ASP A 541 -21.11 -1.02 -24.79
C ASP A 541 -20.41 -1.37 -23.46
N ALA A 542 -19.65 -0.43 -22.86
CA ALA A 542 -19.10 -0.59 -21.50
C ALA A 542 -19.81 0.26 -20.44
N LEU A 543 -20.91 0.92 -20.81
CA LEU A 543 -21.80 1.57 -19.86
C LEU A 543 -22.67 0.50 -19.20
N VAL A 544 -22.29 0.06 -18.00
CA VAL A 544 -23.33 -0.26 -17.02
C VAL A 544 -24.18 1.01 -16.92
N PRO A 545 -25.49 0.97 -17.18
CA PRO A 545 -26.33 2.15 -17.04
C PRO A 545 -26.32 2.55 -15.58
N TYR A 546 -25.48 3.53 -15.24
CA TYR A 546 -25.67 4.31 -14.04
C TYR A 546 -26.94 5.11 -14.31
N SER A 547 -28.05 4.68 -13.72
CA SER A 547 -29.30 5.43 -13.74
C SER A 547 -29.03 6.83 -13.20
N MET A 548 -29.29 7.83 -14.03
CA MET A 548 -29.21 9.25 -13.69
C MET A 548 -30.24 9.67 -12.62
N GLU A 549 -31.13 8.76 -12.20
CA GLU A 549 -32.25 9.07 -11.29
C GLU A 549 -31.93 8.92 -9.80
N ASN A 550 -30.78 8.36 -9.41
CA ASN A 550 -30.37 8.29 -8.00
C ASN A 550 -29.10 9.09 -7.74
N ASN A 551 -29.17 10.40 -7.98
CA ASN A 551 -28.25 11.31 -7.34
C ASN A 551 -28.54 11.30 -5.83
N LEU A 552 -27.60 10.77 -5.05
CA LEU A 552 -27.38 11.23 -3.67
C LEU A 552 -27.00 12.71 -3.77
N GLN A 553 -28.01 13.56 -3.88
CA GLN A 553 -27.87 14.98 -3.62
C GLN A 553 -27.44 15.11 -2.16
N LEU A 554 -26.18 15.48 -1.96
CA LEU A 554 -25.80 16.24 -0.77
C LEU A 554 -26.61 17.53 -0.83
N GLN A 555 -27.78 17.52 -0.20
CA GLN A 555 -28.55 18.72 0.10
C GLN A 555 -27.71 19.55 1.07
N HIS A 556 -26.96 20.48 0.51
CA HIS A 556 -26.43 21.60 1.26
C HIS A 556 -27.61 22.56 1.49
N ILE A 557 -28.16 22.52 2.70
CA ILE A 557 -29.02 23.58 3.21
C ILE A 557 -28.10 24.76 3.49
N ASP A 558 -28.14 25.80 2.66
CA ASP A 558 -28.76 27.08 3.05
C ASP A 558 -28.75 28.09 1.91
N ASP A 559 -29.77 28.94 1.97
CA ASP A 559 -30.29 29.89 1.00
C ASP A 559 -29.35 31.04 0.57
N ASP A 560 -29.70 31.57 -0.60
CA ASP A 560 -29.50 32.94 -1.08
C ASP A 560 -28.07 33.47 -1.34
N GLU A 561 -27.57 33.25 -2.56
CA GLU A 561 -27.21 34.36 -3.46
C GLU A 561 -26.86 33.87 -4.90
N ILE A 562 -27.81 34.11 -5.81
CA ILE A 562 -27.61 34.64 -7.17
C ILE A 562 -26.69 33.84 -8.10
N GLY A 563 -27.37 33.04 -8.93
CA GLY A 563 -26.79 32.24 -10.01
C GLY A 563 -26.11 33.06 -11.11
N ILE A 564 -24.78 32.93 -11.19
CA ILE A 564 -23.98 33.10 -12.43
C ILE A 564 -22.91 31.99 -12.58
N GLY A 565 -22.74 31.09 -11.59
CA GLY A 565 -21.65 30.10 -11.58
C GLY A 565 -21.95 28.72 -12.17
N ALA A 566 -23.21 28.26 -12.13
CA ALA A 566 -23.55 26.86 -12.43
C ALA A 566 -23.51 26.49 -13.94
N GLN A 567 -23.52 27.47 -14.84
CA GLN A 567 -23.37 27.23 -16.29
C GLN A 567 -21.90 27.18 -16.76
N ARG A 568 -20.93 27.59 -15.93
CA ARG A 568 -19.51 27.56 -16.33
C ARG A 568 -18.85 26.19 -16.17
N PHE A 569 -19.27 25.39 -15.19
CA PHE A 569 -18.63 24.09 -14.92
C PHE A 569 -19.08 22.96 -15.86
N ALA A 570 -20.27 23.05 -16.46
CA ALA A 570 -20.75 22.06 -17.42
C ALA A 570 -20.16 22.22 -18.84
N HIS A 571 -19.51 23.35 -19.14
CA HIS A 571 -19.01 23.65 -20.49
C HIS A 571 -17.47 23.62 -20.64
N LEU A 572 -16.73 23.44 -19.54
CA LEU A 572 -15.27 23.26 -19.55
C LEU A 572 -14.83 21.81 -19.75
N SER A 573 -15.73 20.84 -19.62
CA SER A 573 -15.47 19.39 -19.73
C SER A 573 -15.40 18.86 -21.17
N LYS A 574 -15.17 19.71 -22.18
CA LYS A 574 -15.36 19.33 -23.60
C LYS A 574 -14.17 19.55 -24.50
N ARG A 575 -12.95 19.51 -23.93
CA ARG A 575 -11.75 19.27 -24.72
C ARG A 575 -10.83 18.36 -23.91
N ASP A 576 -10.98 17.06 -24.03
CA ASP A 576 -9.95 16.15 -23.55
C ASP A 576 -8.74 16.29 -24.47
N MET A 577 -7.54 16.39 -23.90
CA MET A 577 -6.31 16.46 -24.68
C MET A 577 -5.95 15.11 -25.29
N GLY A 578 -6.33 14.03 -24.61
CA GLY A 578 -6.05 12.67 -25.03
C GLY A 578 -6.07 11.67 -23.87
N VAL A 579 -5.75 10.42 -24.19
CA VAL A 579 -5.59 9.33 -23.24
C VAL A 579 -4.19 8.77 -23.34
N MET A 580 -3.55 8.52 -22.20
CA MET A 580 -2.27 7.82 -22.13
C MET A 580 -2.40 6.53 -21.33
N ARG A 581 -1.82 5.46 -21.85
CA ARG A 581 -1.85 4.14 -21.21
C ARG A 581 -0.45 3.73 -20.77
N VAL A 582 -0.34 3.27 -19.52
CA VAL A 582 0.92 2.87 -18.88
C VAL A 582 0.81 1.44 -18.38
N LEU A 583 1.78 0.59 -18.73
CA LEU A 583 1.88 -0.81 -18.33
C LEU A 583 3.16 -1.01 -17.50
N ILE A 584 3.00 -1.35 -16.23
CA ILE A 584 4.10 -1.63 -15.32
C ILE A 584 4.02 -3.09 -14.90
N PHE A 585 5.13 -3.81 -15.07
CA PHE A 585 5.31 -5.14 -14.49
C PHE A 585 5.82 -4.98 -13.05
N LEU A 586 5.18 -5.69 -12.13
CA LEU A 586 5.50 -5.73 -10.72
C LEU A 586 5.99 -7.15 -10.34
N PRO A 587 7.25 -7.31 -9.93
CA PRO A 587 7.74 -8.62 -9.50
C PRO A 587 6.92 -9.18 -8.33
N PRO A 588 6.75 -10.51 -8.24
CA PRO A 588 7.33 -11.51 -9.15
C PRO A 588 6.52 -11.78 -10.43
N ARG A 589 5.27 -11.34 -10.55
CA ARG A 589 4.38 -11.74 -11.68
C ARG A 589 3.15 -10.84 -11.89
N TYR A 590 3.07 -9.73 -11.17
CA TYR A 590 1.90 -8.87 -11.09
C TYR A 590 2.02 -7.68 -12.03
N HIS A 591 0.94 -6.94 -12.19
CA HIS A 591 0.81 -5.85 -13.15
C HIS A 591 0.09 -4.66 -12.55
N LEU A 592 0.52 -3.47 -12.93
CA LEU A 592 -0.13 -2.20 -12.60
C LEU A 592 -0.38 -1.43 -13.89
N LEU A 593 -1.64 -1.12 -14.14
CA LEU A 593 -2.12 -0.51 -15.37
C LEU A 593 -2.73 0.86 -15.08
N PHE A 594 -2.28 1.89 -15.79
CA PHE A 594 -2.91 3.21 -15.76
C PHE A 594 -3.54 3.55 -17.10
N SER A 595 -4.78 4.02 -17.07
CA SER A 595 -5.42 4.73 -18.18
C SER A 595 -5.68 6.16 -17.70
N MET A 596 -4.86 7.10 -18.20
CA MET A 596 -4.87 8.50 -17.81
C MET A 596 -5.61 9.32 -18.88
N GLU A 597 -6.83 9.76 -18.56
CA GLU A 597 -7.61 10.67 -19.40
C GLU A 597 -7.18 12.11 -19.05
N VAL A 598 -6.39 12.73 -19.94
CA VAL A 598 -5.75 14.02 -19.70
C VAL A 598 -6.65 15.14 -20.22
N GLY A 599 -7.21 15.93 -19.32
CA GLY A 599 -7.93 17.17 -19.62
C GLY A 599 -7.06 18.41 -19.42
N TYR A 600 -7.53 19.59 -19.86
CA TYR A 600 -6.77 20.85 -19.70
C TYR A 600 -6.60 21.31 -18.23
N ALA A 601 -7.50 20.89 -17.34
CA ALA A 601 -7.52 21.33 -15.94
C ALA A 601 -7.27 20.18 -14.94
N SER A 602 -7.58 18.94 -15.33
CA SER A 602 -7.49 17.77 -14.45
C SER A 602 -7.26 16.52 -15.28
N THR A 603 -6.73 15.48 -14.64
CA THR A 603 -6.52 14.17 -15.25
C THR A 603 -7.21 13.08 -14.44
N LEU A 604 -8.04 12.28 -15.11
CA LEU A 604 -8.68 11.12 -14.49
C LEU A 604 -7.80 9.88 -14.72
N VAL A 605 -7.27 9.32 -13.64
CA VAL A 605 -6.45 8.10 -13.68
C VAL A 605 -7.29 6.91 -13.27
N ARG A 606 -7.58 6.02 -14.23
CA ARG A 606 -8.19 4.72 -13.95
C ARG A 606 -7.07 3.70 -13.76
N ILE A 607 -7.11 2.98 -12.65
CA ILE A 607 -6.08 2.03 -12.26
C ILE A 607 -6.67 0.63 -12.26
N ARG A 608 -5.96 -0.32 -12.86
CA ARG A 608 -6.25 -1.76 -12.76
C ARG A 608 -5.00 -2.52 -12.35
N THR A 609 -5.16 -3.50 -11.48
CA THR A 609 -4.06 -4.38 -11.04
C THR A 609 -4.60 -5.75 -10.67
N ASP A 610 -3.77 -6.77 -10.83
CA ASP A 610 -3.98 -8.14 -10.36
C ASP A 610 -3.43 -8.37 -8.93
N HIS A 611 -2.86 -7.33 -8.30
CA HIS A 611 -2.35 -7.35 -6.93
C HIS A 611 -2.85 -6.14 -6.14
N TRP A 612 -4.06 -6.24 -5.60
CA TRP A 612 -4.70 -5.12 -4.89
C TRP A 612 -3.90 -4.48 -3.73
N PRO A 613 -3.03 -5.19 -2.96
CA PRO A 613 -2.28 -4.56 -1.88
C PRO A 613 -1.36 -3.41 -2.35
N CYS A 614 -0.93 -3.40 -3.62
CA CYS A 614 -0.07 -2.33 -4.12
C CYS A 614 -0.80 -0.98 -4.23
N LEU A 615 -2.13 -0.96 -4.29
CA LEU A 615 -2.91 0.27 -4.49
C LEU A 615 -2.68 1.30 -3.38
N ALA A 616 -2.43 0.84 -2.15
CA ALA A 616 -2.13 1.74 -1.03
C ALA A 616 -0.85 2.56 -1.28
N TYR A 617 0.16 1.95 -1.89
CA TYR A 617 1.44 2.61 -2.21
C TYR A 617 1.35 3.46 -3.49
N VAL A 618 0.50 3.05 -4.44
CA VAL A 618 0.29 3.78 -5.69
C VAL A 618 -0.38 5.13 -5.44
N ASP A 619 -1.26 5.23 -4.43
CA ASP A 619 -1.88 6.50 -4.08
C ASP A 619 -0.85 7.55 -3.64
N GLU A 620 0.07 7.16 -2.77
CA GLU A 620 1.18 8.00 -2.30
C GLU A 620 2.15 8.34 -3.42
N TYR A 621 2.47 7.36 -4.28
CA TYR A 621 3.30 7.58 -5.44
C TYR A 621 2.70 8.61 -6.39
N LEU A 622 1.40 8.50 -6.74
CA LEU A 622 0.74 9.44 -7.65
C LEU A 622 0.64 10.86 -7.07
N GLU A 623 0.50 11.00 -5.75
CA GLU A 623 0.51 12.30 -5.09
C GLU A 623 1.92 12.92 -5.09
N ALA A 624 2.94 12.12 -4.75
CA ALA A 624 4.33 12.57 -4.73
C ALA A 624 4.90 12.85 -6.14
N LEU A 625 4.41 12.14 -7.16
CA LEU A 625 4.80 12.32 -8.56
C LEU A 625 4.48 13.74 -9.08
N LEU A 626 3.51 14.41 -8.47
CA LEU A 626 2.98 15.71 -8.90
C LEU A 626 3.48 16.90 -8.05
N GLN A 627 4.26 16.61 -6.99
CA GLN A 627 4.91 17.60 -6.13
C GLN A 627 6.33 17.88 -6.61
#